data_AF-A0A933DC51-F1
#
_entry.id   AF-A0A933DC51-F1
#
_cell.length_a   1.000
_cell.length_b   1.000
_cell.length_c   1.000
_cell.angle_alpha   90.00
_cell.angle_beta   90.00
_cell.angle_gamma   90.00
#
_symmetry.space_group_name_H-M   'P 1'
#
loop_
_entity.id
_entity.type
_entity.pdbx_description
1 polymer ?
#
loop_
_entity_poly.entity_id
_entity_poly.type
_entity_poly.pdbx_seq_one_letter_code
_entity_poly.pdbx_strand_id
1 'polypeptide(L)'
;MKRAIFFGITRISLSFILVSIGVITPIRGLFPTIAIADDRPPYRTVEVILTAYSSSPDETDETPYTTAYGTETRDGVLANNCLPFGTQVQIPEVFGDKTFIVEDRKHSRYSCSWMDIWYPSKEEAKKFGIAREVEVIVFD
;
A
#
# COMPACT_ATOMS: atom_id res chain seq x y z
N MET A 1 -9.73 52.22 -65.66
CA MET A 1 -8.86 51.16 -66.24
C MET A 1 -7.85 50.73 -65.17
N LYS A 2 -7.82 49.43 -64.84
CA LYS A 2 -6.80 48.56 -64.17
C LYS A 2 -5.77 49.22 -63.19
N ARG A 3 -5.82 48.98 -61.86
CA ARG A 3 -5.27 47.87 -61.00
C ARG A 3 -3.90 48.19 -60.34
N ALA A 4 -3.80 48.03 -59.00
CA ALA A 4 -2.65 47.61 -58.12
C ALA A 4 -3.04 47.97 -56.64
N ILE A 5 -3.47 47.13 -55.68
CA ILE A 5 -3.01 45.94 -54.89
C ILE A 5 -2.04 46.20 -53.70
N PHE A 6 -2.40 45.61 -52.53
CA PHE A 6 -1.67 45.26 -51.26
C PHE A 6 -1.47 46.40 -50.22
N PHE A 7 -1.53 46.23 -48.88
CA PHE A 7 -2.07 45.28 -47.87
C PHE A 7 -1.57 45.78 -46.49
N GLY A 8 -2.27 45.48 -45.39
CA GLY A 8 -1.67 45.57 -44.04
C GLY A 8 -2.66 45.92 -42.93
N ILE A 9 -2.98 44.95 -42.07
CA ILE A 9 -3.81 45.07 -40.86
C ILE A 9 -2.88 44.85 -39.64
N THR A 10 -2.94 45.72 -38.64
CA THR A 10 -2.24 45.53 -37.34
C THR A 10 -3.26 45.60 -36.19
N ARG A 11 -3.19 44.60 -35.30
CA ARG A 11 -4.09 44.31 -34.16
C ARG A 11 -3.93 45.28 -32.98
N ILE A 12 -4.98 45.45 -32.15
CA ILE A 12 -4.86 45.74 -30.71
C ILE A 12 -5.93 44.97 -29.89
N SER A 13 -5.45 44.51 -28.73
CA SER A 13 -5.96 43.61 -27.68
C SER A 13 -7.32 43.95 -27.03
N LEU A 14 -8.03 42.92 -26.53
CA LEU A 14 -9.20 43.07 -25.66
C LEU A 14 -9.05 42.16 -24.42
N SER A 15 -9.06 42.76 -23.24
CA SER A 15 -8.91 42.16 -21.91
C SER A 15 -10.08 41.22 -21.54
N PHE A 16 -9.78 40.08 -20.93
CA PHE A 16 -10.77 39.21 -20.30
C PHE A 16 -10.93 39.56 -18.82
N ILE A 17 -12.13 40.02 -18.44
CA ILE A 17 -12.63 40.04 -17.07
C ILE A 17 -13.57 38.83 -16.95
N LEU A 18 -13.32 37.93 -16.00
CA LEU A 18 -14.27 36.87 -15.65
C LEU A 18 -14.67 37.01 -14.18
N VAL A 19 -15.93 37.36 -13.99
CA VAL A 19 -16.66 37.48 -12.74
C VAL A 19 -17.55 36.25 -12.58
N SER A 20 -17.77 35.88 -11.31
CA SER A 20 -18.89 35.12 -10.73
C SER A 20 -19.01 33.62 -10.95
N ILE A 21 -18.64 32.90 -9.88
CA ILE A 21 -19.40 31.86 -9.15
C ILE A 21 -20.69 31.41 -9.85
N GLY A 22 -20.65 30.20 -10.40
CA GLY A 22 -21.83 29.41 -10.74
C GLY A 22 -21.67 28.02 -10.14
N VAL A 23 -22.61 27.65 -9.27
CA VAL A 23 -22.75 26.30 -8.69
C VAL A 23 -22.84 25.30 -9.85
N ILE A 24 -21.75 24.59 -10.12
CA ILE A 24 -21.75 23.49 -11.08
C ILE A 24 -22.38 22.31 -10.36
N THR A 25 -23.66 22.04 -10.65
CA THR A 25 -24.26 20.73 -10.43
C THR A 25 -23.35 19.70 -11.12
N PRO A 26 -22.83 18.66 -10.44
CA PRO A 26 -22.05 17.66 -11.13
C PRO A 26 -22.98 16.93 -12.10
N ILE A 27 -22.78 17.18 -13.39
CA ILE A 27 -23.43 16.42 -14.45
C ILE A 27 -23.02 14.97 -14.23
N ARG A 28 -23.94 14.15 -13.74
CA ARG A 28 -23.77 12.69 -13.59
C ARG A 28 -23.40 12.13 -14.97
N GLY A 29 -22.15 11.68 -15.11
CA GLY A 29 -21.68 10.97 -16.29
C GLY A 29 -20.70 11.71 -17.22
N LEU A 30 -20.21 12.91 -16.87
CA LEU A 30 -19.25 13.63 -17.73
C LEU A 30 -17.77 13.48 -17.32
N PHE A 31 -17.50 12.93 -16.14
CA PHE A 31 -16.16 12.50 -15.79
C PHE A 31 -16.15 10.97 -15.86
N PRO A 32 -15.34 10.34 -16.74
CA PRO A 32 -14.97 8.96 -16.46
C PRO A 32 -14.41 8.99 -15.04
N THR A 33 -15.00 8.22 -14.12
CA THR A 33 -14.25 7.81 -12.94
C THR A 33 -13.00 7.18 -13.52
N ILE A 34 -11.87 7.89 -13.43
CA ILE A 34 -10.57 7.30 -13.73
C ILE A 34 -10.46 6.20 -12.67
N ALA A 35 -10.84 4.97 -13.05
CA ALA A 35 -10.32 3.80 -12.41
C ALA A 35 -8.82 3.93 -12.64
N ILE A 36 -8.10 4.45 -11.64
CA ILE A 36 -6.65 4.33 -11.62
C ILE A 36 -6.42 2.83 -11.73
N ALA A 37 -5.91 2.39 -12.87
CA ALA A 37 -5.49 1.02 -13.02
C ALA A 37 -4.45 0.81 -11.92
N ASP A 38 -4.77 -0.05 -10.98
CA ASP A 38 -3.84 -0.47 -9.95
C ASP A 38 -2.77 -1.30 -10.66
N ASP A 39 -1.65 -0.67 -11.01
CA ASP A 39 -0.52 -1.28 -11.73
C ASP A 39 0.24 -2.33 -10.87
N ARG A 40 -0.27 -2.67 -9.68
CA ARG A 40 0.28 -3.75 -8.85
C ARG A 40 0.08 -5.11 -9.53
N PRO A 41 1.01 -6.07 -9.32
CA PRO A 41 0.84 -7.43 -9.80
C PRO A 41 -0.49 -8.04 -9.32
N PRO A 42 -1.01 -9.07 -10.02
CA PRO A 42 -2.23 -9.74 -9.59
C PRO A 42 -2.15 -10.06 -8.09
N TYR A 43 -3.22 -9.71 -7.38
CA TYR A 43 -3.31 -9.94 -5.95
C TYR A 43 -4.52 -10.79 -5.63
N ARG A 44 -4.44 -11.44 -4.48
CA ARG A 44 -5.56 -12.15 -3.89
C ARG A 44 -5.75 -11.69 -2.45
N THR A 45 -6.98 -11.75 -2.01
CA THR A 45 -7.35 -11.42 -0.63
C THR A 45 -7.52 -12.71 0.16
N VAL A 46 -6.99 -12.74 1.38
CA VAL A 46 -7.15 -13.85 2.33
C VAL A 46 -7.50 -13.35 3.71
N GLU A 47 -8.27 -14.15 4.43
CA GLU A 47 -8.57 -13.91 5.83
C GLU A 47 -7.54 -14.65 6.71
N VAL A 48 -6.98 -13.95 7.71
CA VAL A 48 -5.92 -14.48 8.58
C VAL A 48 -6.16 -14.20 10.06
N ILE A 49 -5.46 -14.96 10.89
CA ILE A 49 -5.19 -14.62 12.29
C ILE A 49 -3.87 -13.86 12.31
N LEU A 50 -3.92 -12.61 12.74
CA LEU A 50 -2.78 -11.71 12.78
C LEU A 50 -2.27 -11.55 14.21
N THR A 51 -0.99 -11.81 14.41
CA THR A 51 -0.28 -11.63 15.67
C THR A 51 0.93 -10.71 15.51
N ALA A 52 1.57 -10.38 16.62
CA ALA A 52 2.85 -9.70 16.62
C ALA A 52 3.90 -10.47 17.44
N TYR A 53 5.16 -10.38 17.01
CA TYR A 53 6.32 -10.91 17.72
C TYR A 53 7.43 -9.86 17.79
N SER A 54 8.45 -10.13 18.62
CA SER A 54 9.62 -9.26 18.75
C SER A 54 10.88 -10.11 18.81
N SER A 55 12.01 -9.53 18.41
CA SER A 55 13.36 -10.14 18.52
C SER A 55 13.91 -10.15 19.96
N SER A 56 13.04 -10.17 20.97
CA SER A 56 13.49 -10.10 22.36
C SER A 56 14.29 -11.38 22.68
N PRO A 57 15.55 -11.28 23.16
CA PRO A 57 16.43 -12.45 23.33
C PRO A 57 15.90 -13.54 24.26
N ASP A 58 14.90 -13.24 25.08
CA ASP A 58 14.19 -14.20 25.92
C ASP A 58 13.21 -15.10 25.15
N GLU A 59 12.99 -14.86 23.86
CA GLU A 59 12.08 -15.61 22.98
C GLU A 59 12.76 -16.24 21.76
N THR A 60 14.06 -15.98 21.53
CA THR A 60 14.82 -16.43 20.35
C THR A 60 16.10 -17.15 20.73
N ASP A 61 16.68 -17.89 19.79
CA ASP A 61 17.98 -18.55 19.93
C ASP A 61 19.17 -17.55 19.90
N GLU A 62 20.38 -18.04 19.64
CA GLU A 62 21.62 -17.24 19.63
C GLU A 62 21.63 -16.07 18.62
N THR A 63 20.62 -15.98 17.73
CA THR A 63 20.50 -14.93 16.69
C THR A 63 19.14 -14.21 16.68
N PRO A 64 18.80 -13.43 17.73
CA PRO A 64 17.49 -12.77 17.89
C PRO A 64 17.01 -11.92 16.70
N TYR A 65 17.96 -11.34 15.97
CA TYR A 65 17.69 -10.33 14.95
C TYR A 65 17.83 -10.86 13.53
N THR A 66 18.03 -12.17 13.33
CA THR A 66 18.16 -12.77 12.00
C THR A 66 16.87 -13.48 11.62
N THR A 67 16.28 -13.11 10.48
CA THR A 67 15.07 -13.78 9.95
C THR A 67 15.41 -15.15 9.36
N ALA A 68 14.41 -15.99 9.14
CA ALA A 68 14.59 -17.24 8.40
C ALA A 68 15.07 -17.07 6.94
N TYR A 69 14.96 -15.86 6.37
CA TYR A 69 15.52 -15.50 5.06
C TYR A 69 16.99 -15.04 5.13
N GLY A 70 17.55 -14.93 6.34
CA GLY A 70 18.94 -14.51 6.58
C GLY A 70 19.15 -13.00 6.58
N THR A 71 18.08 -12.21 6.73
CA THR A 71 18.12 -10.73 6.81
C THR A 71 18.02 -10.26 8.25
N GLU A 72 18.38 -9.00 8.52
CA GLU A 72 18.11 -8.39 9.82
C GLU A 72 16.61 -8.06 9.96
N THR A 73 16.08 -8.29 11.17
CA THR A 73 14.72 -7.92 11.51
C THR A 73 14.56 -6.40 11.52
N ARG A 74 13.45 -5.93 10.95
CA ARG A 74 13.14 -4.52 10.79
C ARG A 74 11.65 -4.31 10.59
N ASP A 75 11.23 -3.07 10.70
CA ASP A 75 9.86 -2.69 10.39
C ASP A 75 9.47 -3.15 8.97
N GLY A 76 8.31 -3.81 8.85
CA GLY A 76 7.85 -4.41 7.60
C GLY A 76 8.18 -5.90 7.42
N VAL A 77 8.93 -6.52 8.34
CA VAL A 77 9.12 -7.99 8.33
C VAL A 77 7.84 -8.69 8.80
N LEU A 78 7.48 -9.76 8.09
CA LEU A 78 6.36 -10.63 8.40
C LEU A 78 6.77 -12.11 8.38
N ALA A 79 6.23 -12.87 9.32
CA ALA A 79 6.39 -14.31 9.41
C ALA A 79 5.13 -15.05 8.93
N ASN A 80 5.30 -16.01 8.03
CA ASN A 80 4.23 -16.92 7.59
C ASN A 80 4.86 -18.26 7.17
N ASN A 81 4.17 -19.39 7.35
CA ASN A 81 4.76 -20.70 7.06
C ASN A 81 4.56 -21.19 5.62
N CYS A 82 3.66 -20.58 4.85
CA CYS A 82 3.21 -21.13 3.57
C CYS A 82 3.39 -20.20 2.37
N LEU A 83 3.51 -18.89 2.60
CA LEU A 83 3.86 -17.94 1.55
C LEU A 83 5.35 -18.04 1.20
N PRO A 84 5.74 -17.95 -0.08
CA PRO A 84 7.15 -17.84 -0.47
C PRO A 84 7.85 -16.68 0.22
N PHE A 85 9.16 -16.80 0.47
CA PHE A 85 9.94 -15.65 0.92
C PHE A 85 9.91 -14.54 -0.14
N GLY A 86 9.89 -13.29 0.31
CA GLY A 86 9.78 -12.12 -0.56
C GLY A 86 8.35 -11.75 -0.98
N THR A 87 7.35 -12.57 -0.61
CA THR A 87 5.95 -12.24 -0.87
C THR A 87 5.59 -10.92 -0.19
N GLN A 88 4.99 -10.00 -0.94
CA GLN A 88 4.55 -8.71 -0.43
C GLN A 88 3.11 -8.81 0.03
N VAL A 89 2.81 -8.15 1.15
CA VAL A 89 1.52 -8.23 1.81
C VAL A 89 1.10 -6.85 2.31
N GLN A 90 -0.18 -6.53 2.21
CA GLN A 90 -0.78 -5.35 2.83
C GLN A 90 -1.95 -5.74 3.73
N ILE A 91 -2.15 -4.97 4.79
CA ILE A 91 -3.18 -5.21 5.80
C ILE A 91 -3.93 -3.89 6.03
N PRO A 92 -4.84 -3.52 5.11
CA PRO A 92 -5.36 -2.15 5.04
C PRO A 92 -6.08 -1.67 6.30
N GLU A 93 -6.88 -2.54 6.92
CA GLU A 93 -7.65 -2.18 8.12
C GLU A 93 -6.74 -1.85 9.32
N VAL A 94 -5.54 -2.44 9.38
CA VAL A 94 -4.66 -2.35 10.55
C VAL A 94 -3.50 -1.37 10.31
N PHE A 95 -2.93 -1.36 9.10
CA PHE A 95 -1.72 -0.60 8.77
C PHE A 95 -1.85 0.29 7.53
N GLY A 96 -3.04 0.40 6.94
CA GLY A 96 -3.26 1.17 5.71
C GLY A 96 -2.45 0.62 4.54
N ASP A 97 -1.76 1.52 3.83
CA ASP A 97 -1.00 1.18 2.62
C ASP A 97 0.39 0.58 2.89
N LYS A 98 0.72 0.29 4.16
CA LYS A 98 2.02 -0.25 4.53
C LYS A 98 2.20 -1.67 3.98
N THR A 99 3.29 -1.86 3.24
CA THR A 99 3.70 -3.17 2.72
C THR A 99 4.61 -3.90 3.69
N PHE A 100 4.31 -5.16 3.89
CA PHE A 100 5.11 -6.14 4.64
C PHE A 100 5.71 -7.16 3.68
N ILE A 101 6.85 -7.73 4.05
CA ILE A 101 7.56 -8.74 3.25
C ILE A 101 7.71 -10.01 4.08
N VAL A 102 7.33 -11.15 3.49
CA VAL A 102 7.56 -12.46 4.11
C VAL A 102 9.06 -12.76 4.11
N GLU A 103 9.71 -12.53 5.24
CA GLU A 103 11.15 -12.84 5.42
C GLU A 103 11.36 -13.86 6.54
N ASP A 104 10.33 -14.16 7.33
CA ASP A 104 10.47 -15.01 8.50
C ASP A 104 9.46 -16.17 8.53
N ARG A 105 9.67 -17.10 9.47
CA ARG A 105 8.82 -18.28 9.67
C ARG A 105 8.32 -18.36 11.10
N LYS A 106 7.13 -18.92 11.28
CA LYS A 106 6.60 -19.27 12.60
C LYS A 106 7.00 -20.68 12.97
N HIS A 107 6.83 -21.04 14.24
CA HIS A 107 6.91 -22.43 14.66
C HIS A 107 5.97 -23.32 13.82
N SER A 108 6.38 -24.54 13.49
CA SER A 108 5.68 -25.49 12.61
C SER A 108 4.27 -25.91 13.06
N ARG A 109 3.86 -25.54 14.28
CA ARG A 109 2.53 -25.83 14.83
C ARG A 109 1.45 -24.90 14.27
N TYR A 110 1.86 -23.77 13.70
CA TYR A 110 0.95 -22.77 13.15
C TYR A 110 0.68 -23.03 11.66
N SER A 111 -0.59 -22.96 11.28
CA SER A 111 -1.06 -23.14 9.90
C SER A 111 -0.81 -21.91 9.02
N CYS A 112 -1.08 -22.04 7.71
CA CYS A 112 -0.92 -20.99 6.72
C CYS A 112 -1.74 -19.72 6.98
N SER A 113 -2.85 -19.84 7.73
CA SER A 113 -3.74 -18.75 8.11
C SER A 113 -3.18 -17.84 9.21
N TRP A 114 -1.99 -18.14 9.75
CA TRP A 114 -1.35 -17.29 10.75
C TRP A 114 -0.30 -16.39 10.10
N MET A 115 -0.36 -15.10 10.41
CA MET A 115 0.66 -14.13 10.06
C MET A 115 1.16 -13.45 11.34
N ASP A 116 2.46 -13.24 11.44
CA ASP A 116 3.10 -12.57 12.58
C ASP A 116 3.87 -11.34 12.10
N ILE A 117 3.57 -10.18 12.66
CA ILE A 117 4.27 -8.94 12.32
C ILE A 117 5.38 -8.69 13.33
N TRP A 118 6.56 -8.33 12.83
CA TRP A 118 7.66 -7.98 13.70
C TRP A 118 7.49 -6.59 14.32
N TYR A 119 7.79 -6.47 15.62
CA TYR A 119 7.90 -5.23 16.37
C TYR A 119 9.29 -5.13 17.05
N PRO A 120 9.81 -3.91 17.26
CA PRO A 120 11.12 -3.71 17.87
C PRO A 120 11.14 -4.00 19.38
N SER A 121 9.98 -4.04 20.05
CA SER A 121 9.87 -4.36 21.47
C SER A 121 8.76 -5.36 21.79
N LYS A 122 8.98 -6.14 22.85
CA LYS A 122 8.02 -7.12 23.36
C LYS A 122 6.75 -6.46 23.89
N GLU A 123 6.89 -5.28 24.48
CA GLU A 123 5.79 -4.46 24.99
C GLU A 123 4.83 -4.05 23.87
N GLU A 124 5.36 -3.61 22.73
CA GLU A 124 4.55 -3.24 21.58
C GLU A 124 3.87 -4.45 20.95
N ALA A 125 4.58 -5.56 20.79
CA ALA A 125 4.01 -6.82 20.29
C ALA A 125 2.85 -7.30 21.19
N LYS A 126 3.02 -7.23 22.51
CA LYS A 126 1.95 -7.57 23.47
C LYS A 126 0.77 -6.60 23.40
N LYS A 127 1.04 -5.30 23.22
CA LYS A 127 -0.01 -4.28 23.11
C LYS A 127 -0.84 -4.46 21.84
N PHE A 128 -0.21 -4.90 20.75
CA PHE A 128 -0.90 -5.26 19.52
C PHE A 128 -1.87 -6.43 19.75
N GLY A 129 -1.39 -7.51 20.39
CA GLY A 129 -2.23 -8.65 20.76
C GLY A 129 -2.56 -9.56 19.57
N ILE A 130 -3.80 -10.05 19.51
CA ILE A 130 -4.28 -10.97 18.46
C ILE A 130 -5.50 -10.37 17.79
N ALA A 131 -5.41 -10.16 16.47
CA ALA A 131 -6.55 -9.82 15.63
C ALA A 131 -6.97 -11.06 14.83
N ARG A 132 -8.28 -11.31 14.74
CA ARG A 132 -8.85 -12.46 14.03
C ARG A 132 -9.69 -11.94 12.87
N GLU A 133 -9.84 -12.79 11.86
CA GLU A 133 -10.67 -12.49 10.68
C GLU A 133 -10.19 -11.24 9.94
N VAL A 134 -8.86 -11.03 9.92
CA VAL A 134 -8.24 -9.84 9.30
C VAL A 134 -8.09 -10.08 7.81
N GLU A 135 -8.61 -9.16 7.00
CA GLU A 135 -8.44 -9.17 5.56
C GLU A 135 -7.03 -8.72 5.15
N VAL A 136 -6.37 -9.54 4.34
CA VAL A 136 -4.99 -9.32 3.90
C VAL A 136 -4.89 -9.44 2.40
N ILE A 137 -4.25 -8.44 1.79
CA ILE A 137 -3.94 -8.41 0.36
C ILE A 137 -2.55 -9.02 0.17
N VAL A 138 -2.49 -10.11 -0.61
CA VAL A 138 -1.25 -10.79 -0.97
C VAL A 138 -0.96 -10.52 -2.43
N PHE A 139 0.20 -9.95 -2.71
CA PHE A 139 0.68 -9.72 -4.08
C PHE A 139 1.44 -10.96 -4.55
N ASP A 140 0.94 -11.60 -5.62
CA ASP A 140 1.52 -12.81 -6.23
C ASP A 140 2.60 -12.47 -7.29
#